data_AF-A0A4P5W031-F1
#
_entry.id   AF-A0A4P5W031-F1
#
_cell.length_a   1.000
_cell.length_b   1.000
_cell.length_c   1.000
_cell.angle_alpha   90.00
_cell.angle_beta   90.00
_cell.angle_gamma   90.00
#
_symmetry.space_group_name_H-M   'P 1'
#
loop_
_entity.id
_entity.type
_entity.pdbx_description
1 polymer ?
#
loop_
_entity_poly.entity_id
_entity_poly.type
_entity_poly.pdbx_seq_one_letter_code
_entity_poly.pdbx_strand_id
1 'polypeptide(L)'
;MSLVLALASFAFADRVYWVSPPAPADVDAASRTLPGASAAPLDALVAEAPDASQGKALDTLRAELEAVRPLLTEFDGELQIMARLRKATADVTELRTPEDADLLWQALCVEGNAVHRYFGDRLDSEPGAAPYRTQLGPIVVVGPWVDAVALKGAANPNDADVPEKPQRLGYDGVRAIISAMPAASFEIGRLAEGAVVYLDGRRVDASPGSRTLIVPGRHFFSIKVGDVGLLHGDAELREATTMRAEAPFGPKERDALVALAAKPAGWSVPEAALVPIRGANEPVYLGTPGNGRPKLVRVDRGTAEAVEIVAPAVTYSPISVHAALGAGWMSTGDFFLLNVDDGAPYSGESVNAFSPALSADVQWRTGLFAVSGGVSGQVATGDYHSLPSGDTEVRTVVYPHVGVGLPWVQATVGPMFPWYLGLGLKARVPVASGFEVAAGGVYGMGMSVEREAGAPDYEPLPLYSAWAGVGWAFN
;
A
#
# COMPACT_ATOMS: atom_id res chain seq x y z
N MET A 1 36.77 -1.40 -5.97
CA MET A 1 35.93 -1.91 -4.87
C MET A 1 34.80 -0.93 -4.68
N SER A 2 33.64 -1.19 -5.27
CA SER A 2 32.47 -0.34 -5.10
C SER A 2 31.72 -0.83 -3.87
N LEU A 3 31.81 -0.07 -2.77
CA LEU A 3 31.03 -0.32 -1.56
C LEU A 3 29.60 0.16 -1.83
N VAL A 4 28.64 -0.77 -1.88
CA VAL A 4 27.22 -0.43 -1.95
C VAL A 4 26.71 -0.40 -0.52
N LEU A 5 26.60 0.81 0.03
CA LEU A 5 26.00 1.01 1.34
C LEU A 5 24.48 0.91 1.18
N ALA A 6 23.88 -0.18 1.64
CA ALA A 6 22.43 -0.30 1.75
C ALA A 6 21.97 0.60 2.91
N LEU A 7 21.60 1.85 2.59
CA LEU A 7 21.11 2.83 3.55
C LEU A 7 19.64 2.54 3.83
N ALA A 8 19.36 1.83 4.91
CA ALA A 8 18.01 1.51 5.32
C ALA A 8 17.31 2.75 5.91
N SER A 9 16.11 3.01 5.40
CA SER A 9 15.12 3.92 5.96
C SER A 9 14.24 3.13 6.93
N PHE A 10 14.31 3.39 8.24
CA PHE A 10 13.48 2.64 9.21
C PHE A 10 12.14 3.33 9.39
N ALA A 11 11.08 2.81 8.76
CA ALA A 11 9.74 3.34 8.94
C ALA A 11 9.10 2.78 10.22
N PHE A 12 9.04 3.59 11.28
CA PHE A 12 8.01 3.43 12.29
C PHE A 12 6.76 4.11 11.77
N ALA A 13 5.59 3.61 12.14
CA ALA A 13 4.37 4.31 12.50
C ALA A 13 4.04 5.67 11.87
N ASP A 14 4.96 6.59 11.95
CA ASP A 14 4.89 7.97 11.56
C ASP A 14 6.30 8.56 11.27
N ARG A 15 7.39 7.78 11.20
CA ARG A 15 8.78 8.30 11.28
C ARG A 15 9.80 7.45 10.53
N VAL A 16 10.82 8.09 9.95
CA VAL A 16 11.91 7.42 9.24
C VAL A 16 13.26 7.71 9.88
N TYR A 17 14.15 6.72 10.01
CA TYR A 17 15.51 6.93 10.53
C TYR A 17 16.56 6.77 9.42
N TRP A 18 17.60 7.62 9.41
CA TRP A 18 18.79 7.47 8.58
C TRP A 18 20.07 7.58 9.42
N VAL A 19 21.04 6.69 9.16
CA VAL A 19 22.38 6.71 9.76
C VAL A 19 23.34 7.72 9.10
N SER A 20 22.91 8.36 8.01
CA SER A 20 23.66 9.35 7.23
C SER A 20 22.69 10.41 6.67
N PRO A 21 23.17 11.56 6.16
CA PRO A 21 22.28 12.56 5.56
C PRO A 21 21.50 11.93 4.39
N PRO A 22 20.15 11.91 4.42
CA PRO A 22 19.38 11.26 3.37
C PRO A 22 19.41 12.08 2.07
N ALA A 23 19.41 11.40 0.92
CA ALA A 23 19.28 12.10 -0.36
C ALA A 23 17.85 12.69 -0.48
N PRO A 24 17.66 13.79 -1.24
CA PRO A 24 16.33 14.38 -1.44
C PRO A 24 15.29 13.38 -1.97
N ALA A 25 15.68 12.45 -2.85
CA ALA A 25 14.81 11.41 -3.39
C ALA A 25 14.33 10.40 -2.33
N ASP A 26 15.18 10.07 -1.35
CA ASP A 26 14.85 9.14 -0.26
C ASP A 26 13.88 9.79 0.73
N VAL A 27 14.03 11.10 0.94
CA VAL A 27 13.12 11.91 1.76
C VAL A 27 11.77 12.07 1.07
N ASP A 28 11.76 12.29 -0.25
CA ASP A 28 10.54 12.36 -1.04
C ASP A 28 9.80 11.00 -1.02
N ALA A 29 10.51 9.88 -1.16
CA ALA A 29 9.93 8.55 -1.03
C ALA A 29 9.33 8.30 0.36
N ALA A 30 10.06 8.63 1.42
CA ALA A 30 9.59 8.56 2.80
C ALA A 30 8.40 9.50 3.08
N SER A 31 8.36 10.70 2.48
CA SER A 31 7.28 11.67 2.69
C SER A 31 5.92 11.18 2.19
N ARG A 32 5.91 10.32 1.16
CA ARG A 32 4.69 9.71 0.60
C ARG A 32 4.13 8.60 1.50
N THR A 33 4.94 8.09 2.43
CA THR A 33 4.55 7.04 3.38
C THR A 33 4.20 7.59 4.77
N LEU A 34 4.38 8.90 5.01
CA LEU A 34 4.03 9.57 6.27
C LEU A 34 2.54 9.99 6.30
N PRO A 35 1.91 9.97 7.49
CA PRO A 35 0.49 10.35 7.63
C PRO A 35 0.29 11.81 7.17
N GLY A 36 -0.51 11.99 6.12
CA GLY A 36 -0.82 13.30 5.52
C GLY A 36 -0.72 13.34 3.99
N ALA A 37 0.10 12.49 3.37
CA ALA A 37 -0.08 12.08 1.98
C ALA A 37 -1.34 11.18 1.90
N SER A 38 -2.11 11.23 0.80
CA SER A 38 -3.45 10.63 0.71
C SER A 38 -3.54 9.30 1.47
N ALA A 39 -4.33 9.31 2.54
CA ALA A 39 -4.36 8.26 3.55
C ALA A 39 -4.45 6.88 2.91
N ALA A 40 -3.42 6.07 3.05
CA ALA A 40 -3.62 4.66 3.35
C ALA A 40 -3.77 4.58 4.89
N PRO A 41 -4.55 3.63 5.44
CA PRO A 41 -4.64 3.45 6.88
C PRO A 41 -3.24 3.20 7.45
N LEU A 42 -2.83 4.06 8.37
CA LEU A 42 -1.55 4.05 9.07
C LEU A 42 -1.40 2.86 10.03
N ASP A 43 -2.37 1.95 10.06
CA ASP A 43 -2.25 0.64 10.70
C ASP A 43 -1.24 -0.26 9.95
N ALA A 44 -0.76 0.14 8.77
CA ALA A 44 0.22 -0.58 7.98
C ALA A 44 1.69 -0.40 8.43
N LEU A 45 2.02 0.50 9.36
CA LEU A 45 3.43 0.83 9.65
C LEU A 45 3.79 0.95 11.15
N VAL A 46 2.83 0.99 12.08
CA VAL A 46 3.11 1.27 13.51
C VAL A 46 3.48 0.05 14.34
N ALA A 47 3.10 -1.13 13.90
CA ALA A 47 3.52 -2.37 14.51
C ALA A 47 3.34 -3.45 13.47
N GLU A 48 4.43 -3.91 12.85
CA GLU A 48 4.41 -5.32 12.48
C GLU A 48 4.51 -6.13 13.79
N ALA A 49 3.37 -6.25 14.45
CA ALA A 49 2.94 -7.60 14.78
C ALA A 49 3.16 -8.44 13.51
N PRO A 50 3.75 -9.64 13.62
CA PRO A 50 4.10 -10.41 12.44
C PRO A 50 2.92 -10.48 11.44
N ASP A 51 3.21 -10.11 10.19
CA ASP A 51 2.79 -10.87 9.00
C ASP A 51 1.44 -10.68 8.30
N ALA A 52 0.69 -9.59 8.42
CA ALA A 52 -0.52 -9.49 7.59
C ALA A 52 -0.19 -9.26 6.10
N SER A 53 0.78 -8.39 5.77
CA SER A 53 1.13 -8.02 4.39
C SER A 53 2.08 -9.02 3.73
N GLN A 54 3.15 -9.42 4.43
CA GLN A 54 4.07 -10.47 3.96
C GLN A 54 3.43 -11.84 3.99
N GLY A 55 2.64 -12.17 5.01
CA GLY A 55 1.81 -13.38 5.02
C GLY A 55 0.86 -13.39 3.83
N LYS A 56 0.22 -12.25 3.51
CA LYS A 56 -0.59 -12.12 2.28
C LYS A 56 0.23 -12.23 0.99
N ALA A 57 1.45 -11.68 0.93
CA ALA A 57 2.32 -11.80 -0.24
C ALA A 57 2.74 -13.26 -0.46
N LEU A 58 3.12 -13.97 0.60
CA LEU A 58 3.47 -15.39 0.58
C LEU A 58 2.24 -16.27 0.26
N ASP A 59 1.07 -15.95 0.81
CA ASP A 59 -0.19 -16.63 0.49
C ASP A 59 -0.60 -16.41 -0.97
N THR A 60 -0.42 -15.19 -1.48
CA THR A 60 -0.64 -14.86 -2.89
C THR A 60 0.34 -15.63 -3.75
N LEU A 61 1.63 -15.64 -3.41
CA LEU A 61 2.64 -16.40 -4.12
C LEU A 61 2.32 -17.90 -4.16
N ARG A 62 1.86 -18.46 -3.03
CA ARG A 62 1.42 -19.86 -2.95
C ARG A 62 0.22 -20.13 -3.85
N ALA A 63 -0.79 -19.28 -3.79
CA ALA A 63 -2.00 -19.42 -4.62
C ALA A 63 -1.68 -19.29 -6.12
N GLU A 64 -0.84 -18.32 -6.49
CA GLU A 64 -0.40 -18.12 -7.87
C GLU A 64 0.46 -19.29 -8.35
N LEU A 65 1.41 -19.78 -7.55
CA LEU A 65 2.23 -20.95 -7.88
C LEU A 65 1.36 -22.18 -8.15
N GLU A 66 0.42 -22.50 -7.27
CA GLU A 66 -0.50 -23.63 -7.45
C GLU A 66 -1.38 -23.45 -8.69
N ALA A 67 -1.86 -22.24 -8.94
CA ALA A 67 -2.72 -21.95 -10.09
C ALA A 67 -1.99 -21.99 -11.44
N VAL A 68 -0.67 -21.79 -11.47
CA VAL A 68 0.12 -21.86 -12.71
C VAL A 68 0.71 -23.24 -13.00
N ARG A 69 0.77 -24.15 -12.02
CA ARG A 69 1.28 -25.53 -12.22
C ARG A 69 0.57 -26.27 -13.37
N PRO A 70 -0.77 -26.23 -13.52
CA PRO A 70 -1.45 -26.86 -14.67
C PRO A 70 -1.02 -26.29 -16.03
N LEU A 71 -0.62 -25.01 -16.07
CA LEU A 71 -0.24 -24.32 -17.30
C LEU A 71 1.11 -24.78 -17.86
N LEU A 72 1.94 -25.49 -17.07
CA LEU A 72 3.24 -26.02 -17.52
C LEU A 72 3.12 -26.98 -18.71
N THR A 73 1.96 -27.63 -18.85
CA THR A 73 1.66 -28.57 -19.93
C THR A 73 0.73 -28.00 -21.01
N GLU A 74 0.24 -26.78 -20.84
CA GLU A 74 -0.66 -26.13 -21.80
C GLU A 74 0.12 -25.41 -22.91
N PHE A 75 -0.49 -25.29 -24.08
CA PHE A 75 0.03 -24.50 -25.18
C PHE A 75 -0.10 -23.01 -24.84
N ASP A 76 0.98 -22.23 -24.99
CA ASP A 76 1.08 -20.80 -24.64
C ASP A 76 0.91 -20.46 -23.13
N GLY A 77 1.05 -21.45 -22.24
CA GLY A 77 0.98 -21.24 -20.79
C GLY A 77 2.08 -20.33 -20.23
N GLU A 78 3.19 -20.18 -20.96
CA GLU A 78 4.40 -19.45 -20.52
C GLU A 78 4.12 -17.98 -20.21
N LEU A 79 3.37 -17.28 -21.06
CA LEU A 79 3.07 -15.86 -20.86
C LEU A 79 2.23 -15.63 -19.60
N GLN A 80 1.29 -16.53 -19.31
CA GLN A 80 0.47 -16.45 -18.11
C GLN A 80 1.31 -16.74 -16.86
N ILE A 81 2.17 -17.77 -16.90
CA ILE A 81 3.11 -18.07 -15.83
C ILE A 81 3.99 -16.83 -15.53
N MET A 82 4.60 -16.25 -16.56
CA MET A 82 5.47 -15.08 -16.43
C MET A 82 4.77 -13.85 -15.86
N ALA A 83 3.55 -13.55 -16.31
CA ALA A 83 2.81 -12.38 -15.83
C ALA A 83 2.36 -12.53 -14.38
N ARG A 84 1.90 -13.72 -13.99
CA ARG A 84 1.37 -14.01 -12.66
C ARG A 84 2.48 -14.12 -11.62
N LEU A 85 3.51 -14.92 -11.91
CA LEU A 85 4.61 -15.14 -10.96
C LEU A 85 5.50 -13.91 -10.81
N ARG A 86 5.77 -13.15 -11.88
CA ARG A 86 6.64 -11.96 -11.77
C ARG A 86 6.15 -10.96 -10.73
N LYS A 87 4.83 -10.72 -10.73
CA LYS A 87 4.21 -9.83 -9.75
C LYS A 87 4.30 -10.43 -8.35
N ALA A 88 3.91 -11.69 -8.20
CA ALA A 88 3.90 -12.36 -6.91
C ALA A 88 5.30 -12.49 -6.27
N THR A 89 6.35 -12.76 -7.06
CA THR A 89 7.74 -12.84 -6.59
C THR A 89 8.33 -11.46 -6.27
N ALA A 90 7.91 -10.41 -6.98
CA ALA A 90 8.29 -9.02 -6.68
C ALA A 90 7.67 -8.49 -5.38
N ASP A 91 6.46 -8.93 -5.04
CA ASP A 91 5.75 -8.49 -3.83
C ASP A 91 6.31 -9.10 -2.52
N VAL A 92 7.12 -10.17 -2.60
CA VAL A 92 7.84 -10.73 -1.46
C VAL A 92 9.05 -9.85 -1.11
N THR A 93 9.11 -9.39 0.14
CA THR A 93 10.19 -8.51 0.65
C THR A 93 10.88 -9.03 1.90
N GLU A 94 10.35 -10.09 2.53
CA GLU A 94 10.97 -10.76 3.68
C GLU A 94 10.80 -12.27 3.55
N LEU A 95 11.83 -13.02 3.97
CA LEU A 95 11.77 -14.47 4.15
C LEU A 95 12.03 -14.79 5.62
N ARG A 96 11.06 -15.40 6.30
CA ARG A 96 11.08 -15.60 7.75
C ARG A 96 11.51 -16.99 8.12
N THR A 97 11.11 -17.93 7.29
CA THR A 97 11.31 -19.36 7.51
C THR A 97 12.01 -19.98 6.31
N PRO A 98 12.67 -21.14 6.49
CA PRO A 98 13.14 -21.95 5.37
C PRO A 98 12.01 -22.30 4.39
N GLU A 99 10.79 -22.48 4.88
CA GLU A 99 9.61 -22.78 4.07
C GLU A 99 9.23 -21.62 3.13
N ASP A 100 9.37 -20.37 3.58
CA ASP A 100 9.15 -19.20 2.72
C ASP A 100 10.20 -19.13 1.60
N ALA A 101 11.46 -19.40 1.95
CA ALA A 101 12.54 -19.46 0.98
C ALA A 101 12.32 -20.59 -0.03
N ASP A 102 11.78 -21.73 0.40
CA ASP A 102 11.44 -22.85 -0.48
C ASP A 102 10.30 -22.51 -1.43
N LEU A 103 9.27 -21.81 -0.94
CA LEU A 103 8.16 -21.33 -1.77
C LEU A 103 8.63 -20.35 -2.84
N LEU A 104 9.40 -19.33 -2.46
CA LEU A 104 9.95 -18.36 -3.40
C LEU A 104 10.89 -19.02 -4.42
N TRP A 105 11.74 -19.94 -3.96
CA TRP A 105 12.62 -20.69 -4.84
C TRP A 105 11.85 -21.50 -5.90
N GLN A 106 10.78 -22.19 -5.51
CA GLN A 106 9.93 -22.95 -6.44
C GLN A 106 9.29 -22.03 -7.49
N ALA A 107 8.73 -20.90 -7.03
CA ALA A 107 8.12 -19.93 -7.94
C ALA A 107 9.12 -19.36 -8.94
N LEU A 108 10.33 -19.01 -8.50
CA LEU A 108 11.39 -18.53 -9.39
C LEU A 108 11.87 -19.61 -10.38
N CYS A 109 11.90 -20.89 -9.97
CA CYS A 109 12.20 -22.00 -10.88
C CYS A 109 11.14 -22.13 -11.98
N VAL A 110 9.86 -22.08 -11.62
CA VAL A 110 8.71 -22.16 -12.54
C VAL A 110 8.66 -20.96 -13.47
N GLU A 111 8.84 -19.74 -12.94
CA GLU A 111 8.91 -18.50 -13.73
C GLU A 111 10.05 -18.57 -14.73
N GLY A 112 11.26 -18.94 -14.29
CA GLY A 112 12.41 -19.05 -15.17
C GLY A 112 12.27 -20.14 -16.24
N ASN A 113 11.58 -21.25 -15.94
CA ASN A 113 11.26 -22.26 -16.94
C ASN A 113 10.34 -21.71 -18.05
N ALA A 114 9.33 -20.93 -17.68
CA ALA A 114 8.45 -20.27 -18.66
C ALA A 114 9.22 -19.26 -19.52
N VAL A 115 10.08 -18.43 -18.90
CA VAL A 115 10.95 -17.47 -19.60
C VAL A 115 11.87 -18.20 -20.59
N HIS A 116 12.51 -19.28 -20.15
CA HIS A 116 13.41 -20.08 -20.97
C HIS A 116 12.70 -20.71 -22.17
N ARG A 117 11.51 -21.29 -21.97
CA ARG A 117 10.69 -21.88 -23.05
C ARG A 117 10.21 -20.83 -24.05
N TYR A 118 9.78 -19.67 -23.57
CA TYR A 118 9.18 -18.64 -24.41
C TYR A 118 10.22 -17.86 -25.24
N PHE A 119 11.30 -17.39 -24.61
CA PHE A 119 12.32 -16.60 -25.30
C PHE A 119 13.41 -17.46 -25.92
N GLY A 120 13.86 -18.51 -25.24
CA GLY A 120 14.98 -19.36 -25.68
C GLY A 120 16.19 -18.52 -26.09
N ASP A 121 16.66 -18.72 -27.31
CA ASP A 121 17.80 -18.00 -27.90
C ASP A 121 17.55 -16.49 -28.12
N ARG A 122 16.31 -16.00 -27.97
CA ARG A 122 15.95 -14.58 -28.15
C ARG A 122 16.00 -13.76 -26.86
N LEU A 123 16.43 -14.35 -25.75
CA LEU A 123 16.45 -13.69 -24.43
C LEU A 123 17.26 -12.37 -24.44
N ASP A 124 18.33 -12.31 -25.22
CA ASP A 124 19.22 -11.16 -25.33
C ASP A 124 18.74 -10.04 -26.27
N SER A 125 17.85 -10.36 -27.20
CA SER A 125 17.49 -9.50 -28.33
C SER A 125 16.03 -9.02 -28.29
N GLU A 126 15.15 -9.78 -27.66
CA GLU A 126 13.72 -9.46 -27.56
C GLU A 126 13.45 -8.37 -26.50
N PRO A 127 12.83 -7.23 -26.85
CA PRO A 127 12.52 -6.16 -25.88
C PRO A 127 11.62 -6.62 -24.73
N GLY A 128 10.69 -7.54 -25.00
CA GLY A 128 9.79 -8.10 -23.98
C GLY A 128 10.50 -8.96 -22.92
N ALA A 129 11.73 -9.41 -23.21
CA ALA A 129 12.54 -10.18 -22.26
C ALA A 129 13.26 -9.30 -21.22
N ALA A 130 13.26 -7.97 -21.38
CA ALA A 130 14.01 -7.05 -20.52
C ALA A 130 13.73 -7.22 -19.01
N PRO A 131 12.49 -7.46 -18.54
CA PRO A 131 12.22 -7.69 -17.12
C PRO A 131 12.70 -9.05 -16.57
N TYR A 132 13.01 -9.99 -17.47
CA TYR A 132 13.26 -11.39 -17.16
C TYR A 132 14.70 -11.84 -17.43
N ARG A 133 15.57 -10.91 -17.85
CA ARG A 133 16.95 -11.20 -18.19
C ARG A 133 17.91 -10.47 -17.25
N THR A 134 18.97 -11.17 -16.88
CA THR A 134 20.05 -10.61 -16.06
C THR A 134 21.35 -10.71 -16.83
N GLN A 135 22.11 -9.62 -16.85
CA GLN A 135 23.44 -9.57 -17.44
C GLN A 135 24.47 -10.04 -16.41
N LEU A 136 25.10 -11.17 -16.67
CA LEU A 136 26.18 -11.75 -15.87
C LEU A 136 27.49 -11.68 -16.68
N GLY A 137 28.26 -10.61 -16.48
CA GLY A 137 29.44 -10.32 -17.30
C GLY A 137 29.05 -10.12 -18.77
N PRO A 138 29.62 -10.87 -19.74
CA PRO A 138 29.23 -10.80 -21.14
C PRO A 138 28.00 -11.66 -21.50
N ILE A 139 27.45 -12.43 -20.55
CA ILE A 139 26.39 -13.42 -20.80
C ILE A 139 25.04 -12.88 -20.31
N VAL A 140 24.01 -13.01 -21.15
CA VAL A 140 22.61 -12.78 -20.74
C VAL A 140 22.02 -14.11 -20.30
N VAL A 141 21.43 -14.16 -19.11
CA VAL A 141 20.78 -15.36 -18.56
C VAL A 141 19.37 -15.06 -18.06
N VAL A 142 18.61 -16.12 -17.80
CA VAL A 142 17.25 -16.05 -17.24
C VAL A 142 17.32 -15.51 -15.81
N GLY A 143 16.82 -14.29 -15.61
CA GLY A 143 16.89 -13.55 -14.34
C GLY A 143 16.27 -14.28 -13.15
N PRO A 144 15.05 -14.85 -13.26
CA PRO A 144 14.46 -15.63 -12.18
C PRO A 144 15.33 -16.81 -11.72
N TRP A 145 16.08 -17.44 -12.62
CA TRP A 145 17.02 -18.49 -12.25
C TRP A 145 18.25 -17.97 -11.51
N VAL A 146 18.69 -16.74 -11.78
CA VAL A 146 19.75 -16.09 -10.99
C VAL A 146 19.30 -15.92 -9.54
N ASP A 147 18.09 -15.40 -9.33
CA ASP A 147 17.54 -15.20 -7.99
C ASP A 147 17.28 -16.53 -7.27
N ALA A 148 16.83 -17.56 -8.00
CA ALA A 148 16.68 -18.91 -7.43
C ALA A 148 18.03 -19.51 -6.98
N VAL A 149 19.10 -19.32 -7.76
CA VAL A 149 20.45 -19.77 -7.39
C VAL A 149 21.00 -18.95 -6.22
N ALA A 150 20.72 -17.65 -6.16
CA ALA A 150 21.06 -16.82 -5.01
C ALA A 150 20.43 -17.34 -3.72
N LEU A 151 19.14 -17.68 -3.78
CA LEU A 151 18.39 -18.14 -2.63
C LEU A 151 18.77 -19.56 -2.17
N LYS A 152 18.94 -20.50 -3.11
CA LYS A 152 19.28 -21.91 -2.80
C LYS A 152 20.30 -22.48 -3.80
N GLY A 153 21.52 -21.95 -3.81
CA GLY A 153 22.54 -22.31 -4.80
C GLY A 153 22.91 -23.80 -4.92
N ALA A 154 22.70 -24.60 -3.87
CA ALA A 154 22.95 -26.05 -3.92
C ALA A 154 21.75 -26.88 -4.40
N ALA A 155 20.55 -26.30 -4.48
CA ALA A 155 19.33 -27.01 -4.86
C ALA A 155 19.23 -27.21 -6.37
N ASN A 156 18.51 -28.24 -6.79
CA ASN A 156 18.13 -28.50 -8.17
C ASN A 156 16.60 -28.52 -8.27
N PRO A 157 15.99 -27.91 -9.30
CA PRO A 157 14.57 -28.06 -9.56
C PRO A 157 14.21 -29.53 -9.78
N ASN A 158 13.08 -29.96 -9.22
CA ASN A 158 12.52 -31.28 -9.44
C ASN A 158 11.65 -31.30 -10.72
N ASP A 159 11.09 -32.47 -11.05
CA ASP A 159 10.22 -32.65 -12.22
C ASP A 159 8.87 -31.91 -12.09
N ALA A 160 8.44 -31.53 -10.89
CA ALA A 160 7.21 -30.77 -10.68
C ALA A 160 7.37 -29.27 -10.97
N ASP A 161 8.57 -28.72 -10.75
CA ASP A 161 8.85 -27.30 -10.95
C ASP A 161 9.42 -27.01 -12.35
N VAL A 162 10.23 -27.93 -12.88
CA VAL A 162 10.82 -27.85 -14.24
C VAL A 162 10.71 -29.23 -14.90
N PRO A 163 9.61 -29.54 -15.62
CA PRO A 163 9.29 -30.91 -16.04
C PRO A 163 10.24 -31.54 -17.04
N GLU A 164 10.76 -30.76 -17.99
CA GLU A 164 11.61 -31.30 -19.06
C GLU A 164 13.10 -31.16 -18.75
N LYS A 165 13.83 -32.23 -19.05
CA LYS A 165 15.26 -32.36 -18.75
C LYS A 165 16.13 -31.27 -19.40
N PRO A 166 15.90 -30.84 -20.65
CA PRO A 166 16.68 -29.75 -21.25
C PRO A 166 16.63 -28.44 -20.44
N GLN A 167 15.49 -28.08 -19.86
CA GLN A 167 15.33 -26.86 -19.07
C GLN A 167 16.01 -26.98 -17.72
N ARG A 168 16.01 -28.16 -17.10
CA ARG A 168 16.82 -28.42 -15.89
C ARG A 168 18.32 -28.27 -16.17
N LEU A 169 18.79 -28.72 -17.34
CA LEU A 169 20.17 -28.49 -17.78
C LEU A 169 20.44 -26.99 -18.04
N GLY A 170 19.45 -26.23 -18.51
CA GLY A 170 19.52 -24.77 -18.62
C GLY A 170 19.72 -24.09 -17.26
N TYR A 171 18.94 -24.50 -16.26
CA TYR A 171 19.10 -24.04 -14.86
C TYR A 171 20.49 -24.38 -14.32
N ASP A 172 20.96 -25.62 -14.53
CA ASP A 172 22.31 -26.05 -14.15
C ASP A 172 23.41 -25.20 -14.81
N GLY A 173 23.20 -24.81 -16.08
CA GLY A 173 24.08 -23.90 -16.80
C GLY A 173 24.17 -22.52 -16.13
N VAL A 174 23.03 -21.92 -15.77
CA VAL A 174 22.99 -20.65 -15.03
C VAL A 174 23.69 -20.77 -13.68
N ARG A 175 23.42 -21.85 -12.93
CA ARG A 175 24.09 -22.11 -11.66
C ARG A 175 25.61 -22.23 -11.82
N ALA A 176 26.07 -22.94 -12.84
CA ALA A 176 27.50 -23.10 -13.11
C ALA A 176 28.18 -21.76 -13.43
N ILE A 177 27.51 -20.91 -14.22
CA ILE A 177 27.97 -19.54 -14.51
C ILE A 177 28.11 -18.76 -13.20
N ILE A 178 27.06 -18.70 -12.38
CA ILE A 178 27.04 -17.95 -11.12
C ILE A 178 28.11 -18.47 -10.13
N SER A 179 28.26 -19.79 -10.04
CA SER A 179 29.25 -20.41 -9.15
C SER A 179 30.71 -20.12 -9.55
N ALA A 180 30.94 -19.78 -10.82
CA ALA A 180 32.24 -19.38 -11.33
C ALA A 180 32.52 -17.88 -11.15
N MET A 181 31.53 -17.08 -10.75
CA MET A 181 31.68 -15.64 -10.55
C MET A 181 32.34 -15.32 -9.20
N PRO A 182 33.02 -14.16 -9.10
CA PRO A 182 33.47 -13.65 -7.81
C PRO A 182 32.29 -13.48 -6.84
N ALA A 183 32.38 -14.13 -5.68
CA ALA A 183 31.36 -14.04 -4.64
C ALA A 183 31.11 -12.58 -4.22
N ALA A 184 29.83 -12.25 -4.03
CA ALA A 184 29.43 -11.09 -3.25
C ALA A 184 29.60 -11.41 -1.75
N SER A 185 29.41 -10.42 -0.90
CA SER A 185 29.45 -10.65 0.54
C SER A 185 28.46 -9.82 1.32
N PHE A 186 27.96 -10.43 2.38
CA PHE A 186 27.14 -9.81 3.40
C PHE A 186 27.97 -9.60 4.67
N GLU A 187 28.16 -8.35 5.07
CA GLU A 187 28.92 -7.93 6.24
C GLU A 187 27.99 -7.44 7.34
N ILE A 188 28.23 -7.89 8.57
CA ILE A 188 27.53 -7.39 9.74
C ILE A 188 28.33 -6.22 10.32
N GLY A 189 27.71 -5.04 10.38
CA GLY A 189 28.28 -3.92 11.10
C GLY A 189 27.87 -3.93 12.57
N ARG A 190 27.41 -2.79 13.09
CA ARG A 190 27.01 -2.69 14.50
C ARG A 190 25.56 -3.12 14.70
N LEU A 191 25.34 -4.06 15.61
CA LEU A 191 24.01 -4.56 15.98
C LEU A 191 23.68 -4.28 17.45
N ALA A 192 22.38 -4.25 17.77
CA ALA A 192 21.87 -4.22 19.13
C ALA A 192 22.21 -5.51 19.89
N GLU A 193 22.32 -5.41 21.22
CA GLU A 193 22.55 -6.58 22.07
C GLU A 193 21.41 -7.59 21.92
N GLY A 194 21.76 -8.88 21.78
CA GLY A 194 20.78 -9.96 21.59
C GLY A 194 20.17 -10.03 20.18
N ALA A 195 20.69 -9.26 19.21
CA ALA A 195 20.23 -9.33 17.83
C ALA A 195 20.58 -10.66 17.17
N VAL A 196 19.63 -11.17 16.39
CA VAL A 196 19.77 -12.34 15.52
C VAL A 196 19.60 -11.86 14.09
N VAL A 197 20.51 -12.29 13.20
CA VAL A 197 20.45 -11.97 11.78
C VAL A 197 20.06 -13.22 11.00
N TYR A 198 19.12 -13.03 10.08
CA TYR A 198 18.72 -14.01 9.09
C TYR A 198 19.10 -13.48 7.71
N LEU A 199 19.65 -14.36 6.88
CA LEU A 199 19.92 -14.16 5.47
C LEU A 199 19.24 -15.30 4.73
N ASP A 200 18.36 -14.97 3.79
CA ASP A 200 17.60 -15.93 2.99
C ASP A 200 16.82 -16.96 3.82
N GLY A 201 16.19 -16.49 4.90
CA GLY A 201 15.46 -17.32 5.87
C GLY A 201 16.34 -18.16 6.80
N ARG A 202 17.69 -18.03 6.72
CA ARG A 202 18.64 -18.80 7.53
C ARG A 202 19.38 -17.91 8.51
N ARG A 203 19.55 -18.38 9.74
CA ARG A 203 20.33 -17.67 10.75
C ARG A 203 21.82 -17.64 10.36
N VAL A 204 22.43 -16.46 10.38
CA VAL A 204 23.87 -16.25 10.14
C VAL A 204 24.57 -15.70 11.39
N ASP A 205 25.89 -15.68 11.37
CA ASP A 205 26.69 -15.11 12.46
C ASP A 205 26.47 -13.60 12.56
N ALA A 206 25.94 -13.16 13.70
CA ALA A 206 25.60 -11.77 14.00
C ALA A 206 26.77 -10.96 14.62
N SER A 207 27.98 -11.55 14.68
CA SER A 207 29.16 -10.88 15.23
C SER A 207 29.58 -9.67 14.39
N PRO A 208 29.83 -8.48 14.97
CA PRO A 208 30.31 -7.32 14.22
C PRO A 208 31.62 -7.63 13.47
N GLY A 209 31.66 -7.26 12.19
CA GLY A 209 32.76 -7.57 11.27
C GLY A 209 32.70 -8.99 10.68
N SER A 210 31.71 -9.81 11.04
CA SER A 210 31.49 -11.10 10.36
C SER A 210 31.14 -10.85 8.89
N ARG A 211 31.64 -11.73 8.03
CA ARG A 211 31.43 -11.65 6.58
C ARG A 211 30.99 -13.00 6.05
N THR A 212 29.81 -13.05 5.47
CA THR A 212 29.27 -14.22 4.78
C THR A 212 29.48 -14.05 3.29
N LEU A 213 30.11 -15.02 2.64
CA LEU A 213 30.19 -15.04 1.18
C LEU A 213 28.88 -15.56 0.60
N ILE A 214 28.38 -14.87 -0.42
CA ILE A 214 27.15 -15.21 -1.12
C ILE A 214 27.36 -15.09 -2.63
N VAL A 215 26.55 -15.81 -3.38
CA VAL A 215 26.60 -15.73 -4.84
C VAL A 215 25.88 -14.46 -5.33
N PRO A 216 26.14 -13.99 -6.56
CA PRO A 216 25.35 -12.89 -7.12
C PRO A 216 23.86 -13.21 -7.31
N GLY A 217 23.00 -12.21 -7.11
CA GLY A 217 21.54 -12.26 -7.28
C GLY A 217 20.78 -11.54 -6.15
N ARG A 218 19.46 -11.71 -6.10
CA ARG A 218 18.61 -11.13 -5.04
C ARG A 218 18.70 -11.93 -3.73
N HIS A 219 18.98 -11.23 -2.64
CA HIS A 219 19.05 -11.78 -1.28
C HIS A 219 18.13 -11.03 -0.33
N PHE A 220 17.64 -11.73 0.69
CA PHE A 220 16.74 -11.19 1.70
C PHE A 220 17.41 -11.26 3.07
N PHE A 221 17.32 -10.22 3.88
CA PHE A 221 17.85 -10.24 5.23
C PHE A 221 16.84 -9.70 6.24
N SER A 222 16.93 -10.19 7.47
CA SER A 222 16.22 -9.62 8.61
C SER A 222 17.08 -9.65 9.87
N ILE A 223 16.88 -8.67 10.74
CA ILE A 223 17.55 -8.53 12.03
C ILE A 223 16.46 -8.41 13.08
N LYS A 224 16.51 -9.27 14.11
CA LYS A 224 15.48 -9.36 15.16
C LYS A 224 16.11 -9.39 16.54
N VAL A 225 15.44 -8.86 17.56
CA VAL A 225 15.81 -9.03 18.98
C VAL A 225 14.63 -9.67 19.70
N GLY A 226 14.79 -10.91 20.14
CA GLY A 226 13.64 -11.74 20.53
C GLY A 226 12.67 -11.88 19.36
N ASP A 227 11.40 -11.56 19.59
CA ASP A 227 10.35 -11.58 18.56
C ASP A 227 10.19 -10.24 17.81
N VAL A 228 11.01 -9.23 18.15
CA VAL A 228 10.87 -7.87 17.59
C VAL A 228 11.77 -7.69 16.37
N GLY A 229 11.18 -7.38 15.22
CA GLY A 229 11.90 -6.93 14.02
C GLY A 229 12.66 -5.61 14.25
N LEU A 230 13.96 -5.59 13.97
CA LEU A 230 14.78 -4.39 13.97
C LEU A 230 14.95 -3.82 12.56
N LEU A 231 15.19 -4.69 11.58
CA LEU A 231 15.47 -4.35 10.20
C LEU A 231 15.10 -5.53 9.31
N HIS A 232 14.55 -5.28 8.13
CA HIS A 232 14.45 -6.28 7.08
C HIS A 232 14.60 -5.58 5.73
N GLY A 233 14.93 -6.34 4.69
CA GLY A 233 14.99 -5.83 3.34
C GLY A 233 15.57 -6.86 2.39
N ASP A 234 15.59 -6.50 1.12
CA ASP A 234 16.23 -7.26 0.07
C ASP A 234 17.22 -6.41 -0.71
N ALA A 235 18.19 -7.07 -1.32
CA ALA A 235 19.18 -6.43 -2.15
C ALA A 235 19.57 -7.33 -3.32
N GLU A 236 19.66 -6.73 -4.50
CA GLU A 236 20.28 -7.36 -5.67
C GLU A 236 21.79 -7.13 -5.62
N LEU A 237 22.56 -8.19 -5.44
CA LEU A 237 24.01 -8.13 -5.30
C LEU A 237 24.71 -8.63 -6.55
N ARG A 238 25.69 -7.85 -6.99
CA ARG A 238 26.54 -8.18 -8.14
C ARG A 238 27.87 -8.77 -7.68
N GLU A 239 28.62 -9.34 -8.62
CA GLU A 239 29.94 -9.90 -8.36
C GLU A 239 30.87 -8.92 -7.62
N ALA A 240 31.60 -9.45 -6.64
CA ALA A 240 32.53 -8.69 -5.78
C ALA A 240 31.93 -7.46 -5.07
N THR A 241 30.61 -7.36 -4.94
CA THR A 241 29.96 -6.33 -4.13
C THR A 241 29.85 -6.76 -2.67
N THR A 242 29.81 -5.77 -1.78
CA THR A 242 29.58 -6.01 -0.34
C THR A 242 28.34 -5.25 0.09
N MET A 243 27.37 -5.96 0.63
CA MET A 243 26.25 -5.39 1.38
C MET A 243 26.63 -5.39 2.86
N ARG A 244 26.40 -4.28 3.54
CA ARG A 244 26.62 -4.15 4.98
C ARG A 244 25.30 -3.87 5.69
N ALA A 245 24.98 -4.67 6.69
CA ALA A 245 23.77 -4.52 7.50
C ALA A 245 24.12 -4.02 8.90
N GLU A 246 23.45 -2.95 9.34
CA GLU A 246 23.65 -2.34 10.66
C GLU A 246 22.31 -2.03 11.32
N ALA A 247 22.18 -2.38 12.61
CA ALA A 247 21.02 -2.06 13.43
C ALA A 247 21.49 -1.80 14.88
N PRO A 248 22.19 -0.68 15.12
CA PRO A 248 22.89 -0.46 16.39
C PRO A 248 21.98 -0.07 17.56
N PHE A 249 20.67 0.11 17.32
CA PHE A 249 19.70 0.53 18.33
C PHE A 249 18.79 -0.64 18.72
N GLY A 250 18.73 -0.96 20.01
CA GLY A 250 17.74 -1.88 20.55
C GLY A 250 16.37 -1.21 20.73
N PRO A 251 15.34 -1.96 21.16
CA PRO A 251 14.01 -1.41 21.39
C PRO A 251 13.99 -0.18 22.29
N LYS A 252 14.73 -0.21 23.41
CA LYS A 252 14.75 0.90 24.39
C LYS A 252 15.39 2.18 23.82
N GLU A 253 16.49 2.04 23.07
CA GLU A 253 17.16 3.17 22.45
C GLU A 253 16.31 3.78 21.33
N ARG A 254 15.57 2.94 20.59
CA ARG A 254 14.60 3.39 19.58
C ARG A 254 13.45 4.16 20.21
N ASP A 255 12.84 3.65 21.28
CA ASP A 255 11.76 4.34 21.98
C ASP A 255 12.20 5.71 22.51
N ALA A 256 13.44 5.79 23.00
CA ALA A 256 14.04 7.05 23.46
C ALA A 256 14.26 8.06 22.32
N LEU A 257 14.67 7.59 21.12
CA LEU A 257 14.80 8.42 19.92
C LEU A 257 13.44 8.89 19.38
N VAL A 258 12.43 8.03 19.41
CA VAL A 258 11.06 8.38 19.03
C VAL A 258 10.51 9.45 19.97
N ALA A 259 10.69 9.30 21.29
CA ALA A 259 10.26 10.29 22.27
C ALA A 259 10.97 11.65 22.09
N LEU A 260 12.20 11.66 21.60
CA LEU A 260 12.96 12.87 21.29
C LEU A 260 12.37 13.63 20.10
N ALA A 261 12.01 12.90 19.04
CA ALA A 261 11.56 13.47 17.78
C ALA A 261 10.17 14.14 17.87
N ALA A 262 9.43 13.91 18.96
CA ALA A 262 8.18 14.59 19.30
C ALA A 262 8.37 15.94 20.02
N LYS A 263 9.62 16.30 20.39
CA LYS A 263 9.91 17.51 21.16
C LYS A 263 10.40 18.68 20.27
N PRO A 264 10.24 19.94 20.70
CA PRO A 264 10.81 21.10 20.02
C PRO A 264 12.34 21.02 19.91
N ALA A 265 12.96 21.78 18.98
CA ALA A 265 14.42 21.81 18.80
C ALA A 265 15.17 22.25 20.08
N GLY A 266 16.41 21.76 20.27
CA GLY A 266 17.30 22.21 21.36
C GLY A 266 17.27 21.39 22.64
N TRP A 267 16.77 20.14 22.62
CA TRP A 267 16.71 19.27 23.80
C TRP A 267 17.93 18.36 23.93
N SER A 268 18.29 18.06 25.18
CA SER A 268 19.30 17.04 25.50
C SER A 268 18.75 15.65 25.21
N VAL A 269 19.49 14.87 24.44
CA VAL A 269 19.14 13.48 24.13
C VAL A 269 19.31 12.62 25.39
N PRO A 270 18.35 11.73 25.73
CA PRO A 270 18.51 10.80 26.85
C PRO A 270 19.80 9.97 26.69
N GLU A 271 20.55 9.80 27.78
CA GLU A 271 21.85 9.10 27.76
C GLU A 271 21.76 7.69 27.16
N ALA A 272 20.63 6.99 27.37
CA ALA A 272 20.35 5.69 26.76
C ALA A 272 20.37 5.72 25.22
N ALA A 273 19.81 6.75 24.60
CA ALA A 273 19.86 6.93 23.14
C ALA A 273 21.23 7.45 22.66
N LEU A 274 22.05 8.02 23.55
CA LEU A 274 23.37 8.56 23.19
C LEU A 274 24.47 7.51 23.11
N VAL A 275 24.36 6.39 23.81
CA VAL A 275 25.40 5.34 23.80
C VAL A 275 25.65 4.77 22.40
N PRO A 276 24.64 4.47 21.56
CA PRO A 276 24.86 4.05 20.19
C PRO A 276 25.36 5.21 19.30
N ILE A 277 24.79 6.41 19.45
CA ILE A 277 25.09 7.60 18.63
C ILE A 277 26.53 8.10 18.86
N ARG A 278 27.04 8.11 20.09
CA ARG A 278 28.42 8.51 20.39
C ARG A 278 29.46 7.55 19.79
N GLY A 279 29.07 6.32 19.51
CA GLY A 279 29.90 5.35 18.78
C GLY A 279 29.69 5.36 17.27
N ALA A 280 28.73 6.14 16.74
CA ALA A 280 28.64 6.43 15.32
C ALA A 280 29.59 7.60 15.01
N ASN A 281 30.43 7.45 13.99
CA ASN A 281 31.32 8.53 13.53
C ASN A 281 30.56 9.65 12.80
N GLU A 282 29.29 9.42 12.49
CA GLU A 282 28.43 10.30 11.72
C GLU A 282 27.16 10.66 12.51
N PRO A 283 26.58 11.84 12.25
CA PRO A 283 25.32 12.25 12.86
C PRO A 283 24.15 11.40 12.35
N VAL A 284 23.20 11.19 13.24
CA VAL A 284 21.98 10.41 13.02
C VAL A 284 20.84 11.32 12.58
N TYR A 285 19.99 10.91 11.64
CA TYR A 285 18.87 11.72 11.17
C TYR A 285 17.53 11.01 11.44
N LEU A 286 16.57 11.74 12.00
CA LEU A 286 15.23 11.28 12.37
C LEU A 286 14.18 12.09 11.60
N GLY A 287 13.46 11.49 10.67
CA GLY A 287 12.28 12.06 10.03
C GLY A 287 11.01 11.81 10.84
N THR A 288 10.21 12.84 11.08
CA THR A 288 8.86 12.73 11.66
C THR A 288 7.82 13.40 10.76
N PRO A 289 6.51 13.15 10.93
CA PRO A 289 5.51 13.81 10.12
C PRO A 289 5.50 15.30 10.48
N GLY A 290 5.51 16.15 9.46
CA GLY A 290 5.24 17.57 9.61
C GLY A 290 4.05 17.97 8.75
N ASN A 291 3.61 19.23 8.91
CA ASN A 291 2.51 19.79 8.14
C ASN A 291 2.94 19.99 6.67
N GLY A 292 2.83 18.93 5.86
CA GLY A 292 3.14 18.94 4.43
C GLY A 292 4.61 18.67 4.06
N ARG A 293 5.51 18.49 5.04
CA ARG A 293 6.91 18.06 4.84
C ARG A 293 7.37 17.20 6.03
N PRO A 294 8.19 16.15 5.83
CA PRO A 294 8.85 15.48 6.94
C PRO A 294 9.69 16.49 7.73
N LYS A 295 9.58 16.49 9.06
CA LYS A 295 10.53 17.20 9.92
C LYS A 295 11.73 16.30 10.10
N LEU A 296 12.90 16.73 9.63
CA LEU A 296 14.14 16.01 9.90
C LEU A 296 14.78 16.58 11.17
N VAL A 297 15.20 15.70 12.08
CA VAL A 297 15.97 16.03 13.28
C VAL A 297 17.30 15.33 13.17
N ARG A 298 18.38 16.09 13.06
CA ARG A 298 19.74 15.57 13.17
C ARG A 298 20.14 15.48 14.63
N VAL A 299 20.62 14.32 15.03
CA VAL A 299 21.14 14.01 16.35
C VAL A 299 22.65 13.79 16.25
N ASP A 300 23.41 14.68 16.88
CA ASP A 300 24.87 14.68 16.86
C ASP A 300 25.41 14.88 18.28
N ARG A 301 26.23 13.93 18.76
CA ARG A 301 27.03 14.04 20.01
C ARG A 301 26.30 14.61 21.24
N GLY A 302 25.02 14.31 21.43
CA GLY A 302 24.26 14.82 22.60
C GLY A 302 23.19 15.86 22.26
N THR A 303 23.24 16.42 21.05
CA THR A 303 22.39 17.53 20.61
C THR A 303 21.47 17.08 19.49
N ALA A 304 20.24 17.59 19.49
CA ALA A 304 19.26 17.36 18.45
C ALA A 304 18.85 18.70 17.81
N GLU A 305 19.11 18.84 16.52
CA GLU A 305 18.80 20.03 15.73
C GLU A 305 17.82 19.70 14.60
N ALA A 306 16.86 20.58 14.36
CA ALA A 306 16.00 20.44 13.18
C ALA A 306 16.82 20.75 11.93
N VAL A 307 16.75 19.89 10.92
CA VAL A 307 17.41 20.08 9.63
C VAL A 307 16.37 20.43 8.59
N GLU A 308 16.59 21.55 7.92
CA GLU A 308 15.77 21.97 6.79
C GLU A 308 16.30 21.28 5.52
N ILE A 309 15.54 20.35 4.97
CA ILE A 309 15.87 19.74 3.68
C ILE A 309 15.29 20.63 2.58
N VAL A 310 16.13 21.08 1.66
CA VAL A 310 15.71 21.67 0.38
C VAL A 310 15.29 20.53 -0.56
N ALA A 311 14.21 19.83 -0.22
CA ALA A 311 13.56 18.91 -1.13
C ALA A 311 12.67 19.74 -2.09
N PRO A 312 12.53 19.34 -3.37
CA PRO A 312 11.58 19.99 -4.26
C PRO A 312 10.21 19.98 -3.59
N ALA A 313 9.55 21.13 -3.54
CA ALA A 313 8.23 21.23 -2.92
C ALA A 313 7.29 20.28 -3.67
N VAL A 314 6.95 19.15 -3.04
CA VAL A 314 5.81 18.35 -3.48
C VAL A 314 4.59 19.25 -3.24
N THR A 315 4.07 19.81 -4.33
CA THR A 315 2.88 20.65 -4.28
C THR A 315 1.70 19.76 -3.95
N TYR A 316 1.40 19.59 -2.66
CA TYR A 316 0.15 18.99 -2.23
C TYR A 316 -0.96 19.94 -2.63
N SER A 317 -1.83 19.51 -3.55
CA SER A 317 -3.08 20.22 -3.79
C SER A 317 -3.91 20.12 -2.51
N PRO A 318 -4.33 21.23 -1.89
CA PRO A 318 -5.28 21.18 -0.78
C PRO A 318 -6.69 20.81 -1.28
N ILE A 319 -6.85 20.65 -2.60
CA ILE A 319 -8.12 20.35 -3.27
C ILE A 319 -8.05 18.91 -3.79
N SER A 320 -9.02 18.09 -3.39
CA SER A 320 -9.23 16.75 -3.93
C SER A 320 -10.63 16.66 -4.54
N VAL A 321 -10.75 15.92 -5.65
CA VAL A 321 -12.03 15.59 -6.28
C VAL A 321 -12.36 14.15 -5.94
N HIS A 322 -13.61 13.89 -5.55
CA HIS A 322 -14.10 12.58 -5.19
C HIS A 322 -15.30 12.21 -6.05
N ALA A 323 -15.36 10.95 -6.46
CA ALA A 323 -16.52 10.37 -7.14
C ALA A 323 -16.82 9.00 -6.56
N ALA A 324 -18.09 8.63 -6.36
CA ALA A 324 -18.48 7.34 -5.82
C ALA A 324 -19.71 6.78 -6.55
N LEU A 325 -19.71 5.45 -6.73
CA LEU A 325 -20.82 4.68 -7.26
C LEU A 325 -21.18 3.58 -6.26
N GLY A 326 -22.47 3.39 -6.02
CA GLY A 326 -22.92 2.43 -5.03
C GLY A 326 -24.38 2.05 -5.13
N ALA A 327 -24.85 1.46 -4.05
CA ALA A 327 -26.24 1.11 -3.84
C ALA A 327 -26.71 1.68 -2.51
N GLY A 328 -28.00 1.96 -2.44
CA GLY A 328 -28.61 2.61 -1.32
C GLY A 328 -30.06 2.21 -1.14
N TRP A 329 -30.62 2.83 -0.13
CA TRP A 329 -31.98 2.68 0.30
C TRP A 329 -32.56 4.07 0.53
N MET A 330 -33.83 4.21 0.19
CA MET A 330 -34.58 5.43 0.39
C MET A 330 -35.95 5.08 0.96
N SER A 331 -36.41 5.87 1.92
CA SER A 331 -37.75 5.76 2.46
C SER A 331 -38.42 7.11 2.53
N THR A 332 -39.62 7.19 1.97
CA THR A 332 -40.54 8.31 2.14
C THR A 332 -41.96 7.78 2.07
N GLY A 333 -42.83 8.30 2.93
CA GLY A 333 -44.26 8.00 2.84
C GLY A 333 -44.93 8.61 1.61
N ASP A 334 -44.28 9.59 0.96
CA ASP A 334 -44.79 10.23 -0.25
C ASP A 334 -44.85 9.26 -1.44
N PHE A 335 -43.98 8.24 -1.48
CA PHE A 335 -44.07 7.19 -2.50
C PHE A 335 -45.43 6.49 -2.46
N PHE A 336 -45.89 6.10 -1.28
CA PHE A 336 -47.21 5.49 -1.13
C PHE A 336 -48.34 6.49 -1.35
N LEU A 337 -48.30 7.65 -0.68
CA LEU A 337 -49.42 8.60 -0.70
C LEU A 337 -49.71 9.16 -2.09
N LEU A 338 -48.68 9.34 -2.92
CA LEU A 338 -48.82 9.95 -4.24
C LEU A 338 -49.12 8.94 -5.34
N ASN A 339 -48.88 7.64 -5.10
CA ASN A 339 -49.16 6.56 -6.05
C ASN A 339 -50.33 5.67 -5.60
N VAL A 340 -51.09 6.08 -4.56
CA VAL A 340 -52.23 5.30 -4.04
C VAL A 340 -53.33 5.12 -5.09
N ASP A 341 -53.58 6.17 -5.88
CA ASP A 341 -54.58 6.15 -6.96
C ASP A 341 -54.15 5.27 -8.14
N ASP A 342 -52.83 5.03 -8.28
CA ASP A 342 -52.24 4.10 -9.24
C ASP A 342 -52.16 2.65 -8.73
N GLY A 343 -52.69 2.39 -7.52
CA GLY A 343 -52.78 1.05 -6.95
C GLY A 343 -51.59 0.65 -6.08
N ALA A 344 -50.81 1.60 -5.55
CA ALA A 344 -49.75 1.30 -4.60
C ALA A 344 -50.28 0.52 -3.38
N PRO A 345 -49.74 -0.68 -3.08
CA PRO A 345 -50.21 -1.46 -1.94
C PRO A 345 -49.83 -0.79 -0.62
N TYR A 346 -50.70 -0.89 0.39
CA TYR A 346 -50.36 -0.44 1.75
C TYR A 346 -49.43 -1.44 2.43
N SER A 347 -48.13 -1.32 2.13
CA SER A 347 -47.09 -2.21 2.64
C SER A 347 -45.80 -1.44 2.91
N GLY A 348 -44.85 -2.07 3.62
CA GLY A 348 -43.52 -1.48 3.77
C GLY A 348 -42.79 -1.28 2.43
N GLU A 349 -43.14 -2.06 1.41
CA GLU A 349 -42.48 -2.01 0.09
C GLU A 349 -42.87 -0.78 -0.73
N SER A 350 -44.00 -0.11 -0.43
CA SER A 350 -44.42 1.11 -1.14
C SER A 350 -43.86 2.39 -0.54
N VAL A 351 -43.14 2.29 0.59
CA VAL A 351 -42.46 3.42 1.23
C VAL A 351 -40.95 3.23 1.30
N ASN A 352 -40.41 2.15 0.71
CA ASN A 352 -39.00 1.80 0.75
C ASN A 352 -38.52 1.38 -0.65
N ALA A 353 -37.58 2.14 -1.20
CA ALA A 353 -36.95 1.83 -2.48
C ALA A 353 -35.49 1.43 -2.27
N PHE A 354 -35.08 0.34 -2.93
CA PHE A 354 -33.67 0.16 -3.28
C PHE A 354 -33.29 1.19 -4.37
N SER A 355 -32.04 1.66 -4.38
CA SER A 355 -31.61 2.64 -5.37
C SER A 355 -30.11 2.55 -5.70
N PRO A 356 -29.73 2.56 -6.98
CA PRO A 356 -28.37 2.91 -7.37
C PRO A 356 -28.05 4.33 -6.92
N ALA A 357 -26.83 4.53 -6.41
CA ALA A 357 -26.37 5.80 -5.87
C ALA A 357 -25.11 6.28 -6.61
N LEU A 358 -25.05 7.58 -6.85
CA LEU A 358 -23.88 8.29 -7.38
C LEU A 358 -23.57 9.49 -6.47
N SER A 359 -22.29 9.75 -6.22
CA SER A 359 -21.86 10.96 -5.52
C SER A 359 -20.63 11.55 -6.20
N ALA A 360 -20.54 12.88 -6.26
CA ALA A 360 -19.36 13.59 -6.72
C ALA A 360 -19.18 14.88 -5.93
N ASP A 361 -17.96 15.17 -5.47
CA ASP A 361 -17.67 16.38 -4.71
C ASP A 361 -16.22 16.83 -4.79
N VAL A 362 -16.02 18.12 -4.57
CA VAL A 362 -14.72 18.75 -4.40
C VAL A 362 -14.52 19.01 -2.93
N GLN A 363 -13.41 18.53 -2.38
CA GLN A 363 -13.02 18.72 -0.99
C GLN A 363 -11.80 19.65 -0.93
N TRP A 364 -11.87 20.68 -0.10
CA TRP A 364 -10.77 21.57 0.24
C TRP A 364 -10.34 21.34 1.69
N ARG A 365 -9.08 20.97 1.90
CA ARG A 365 -8.51 20.63 3.20
C ARG A 365 -7.81 21.85 3.82
N THR A 366 -8.10 22.08 5.10
CA THR A 366 -7.52 23.15 5.92
C THR A 366 -7.12 22.57 7.29
N GLY A 367 -5.90 22.03 7.35
CA GLY A 367 -5.39 21.34 8.54
C GLY A 367 -6.18 20.06 8.85
N LEU A 368 -6.74 19.96 10.06
CA LEU A 368 -7.55 18.83 10.51
C LEU A 368 -8.98 18.85 9.95
N PHE A 369 -9.41 19.99 9.38
CA PHE A 369 -10.77 20.17 8.87
C PHE A 369 -10.79 20.16 7.35
N ALA A 370 -11.95 19.84 6.80
CA ALA A 370 -12.22 19.92 5.38
C ALA A 370 -13.59 20.54 5.14
N VAL A 371 -13.66 21.37 4.10
CA VAL A 371 -14.90 21.89 3.52
C VAL A 371 -15.09 21.21 2.18
N SER A 372 -16.32 20.86 1.82
CA SER A 372 -16.61 20.25 0.52
C SER A 372 -17.88 20.81 -0.08
N GLY A 373 -17.97 20.74 -1.41
CA GLY A 373 -19.18 21.01 -2.17
C GLY A 373 -19.38 19.92 -3.21
N GLY A 374 -20.59 19.39 -3.33
CA GLY A 374 -20.85 18.27 -4.22
C GLY A 374 -22.32 17.99 -4.46
N VAL A 375 -22.58 16.87 -5.11
CA VAL A 375 -23.92 16.36 -5.43
C VAL A 375 -23.96 14.85 -5.19
N SER A 376 -25.03 14.41 -4.54
CA SER A 376 -25.36 12.99 -4.43
C SER A 376 -26.71 12.74 -5.09
N GLY A 377 -26.86 11.64 -5.81
CA GLY A 377 -28.08 11.27 -6.51
C GLY A 377 -28.42 9.80 -6.29
N GLN A 378 -29.70 9.50 -6.15
CA GLN A 378 -30.22 8.13 -6.10
C GLN A 378 -31.40 7.96 -7.04
N VAL A 379 -31.48 6.81 -7.70
CA VAL A 379 -32.60 6.46 -8.58
C VAL A 379 -33.45 5.40 -7.89
N ALA A 380 -34.63 5.77 -7.42
CA ALA A 380 -35.53 4.85 -6.73
C ALA A 380 -36.06 3.79 -7.71
N THR A 381 -35.92 2.51 -7.35
CA THR A 381 -36.39 1.39 -8.18
C THR A 381 -37.75 0.89 -7.71
N GLY A 382 -38.61 0.54 -8.67
CA GLY A 382 -39.94 -0.03 -8.43
C GLY A 382 -41.04 0.78 -9.14
N ASP A 383 -42.24 0.21 -9.18
CA ASP A 383 -43.33 0.74 -9.99
C ASP A 383 -43.99 1.98 -9.36
N TYR A 384 -44.00 2.06 -8.03
CA TYR A 384 -44.65 3.13 -7.24
C TYR A 384 -43.65 4.02 -6.49
N HIS A 385 -42.43 4.14 -7.01
CA HIS A 385 -41.32 4.88 -6.39
C HIS A 385 -40.93 6.11 -7.21
N SER A 386 -41.93 6.87 -7.65
CA SER A 386 -41.78 8.20 -8.23
C SER A 386 -42.37 9.26 -7.29
N LEU A 387 -41.78 10.46 -7.34
CA LEU A 387 -42.33 11.65 -6.72
C LEU A 387 -42.82 12.58 -7.85
N PRO A 388 -44.07 13.05 -7.85
CA PRO A 388 -44.50 14.10 -8.76
C PRO A 388 -43.69 15.37 -8.49
N SER A 389 -43.53 16.24 -9.48
CA SER A 389 -42.86 17.53 -9.38
C SER A 389 -43.41 18.39 -10.51
N GLY A 390 -44.47 19.15 -10.20
CA GLY A 390 -45.30 19.78 -11.23
C GLY A 390 -45.99 18.71 -12.08
N ASP A 391 -45.89 18.85 -13.41
CA ASP A 391 -46.49 17.92 -14.39
C ASP A 391 -45.60 16.70 -14.70
N THR A 392 -44.50 16.50 -13.95
CA THR A 392 -43.52 15.44 -14.21
C THR A 392 -43.37 14.52 -13.00
N GLU A 393 -43.13 13.24 -13.25
CA GLU A 393 -42.72 12.29 -12.22
C GLU A 393 -41.20 12.13 -12.23
N VAL A 394 -40.58 12.29 -11.05
CA VAL A 394 -39.15 12.08 -10.86
C VAL A 394 -38.90 10.81 -10.06
N ARG A 395 -38.08 9.92 -10.60
CA ARG A 395 -37.53 8.75 -9.90
C ARG A 395 -36.13 9.02 -9.33
N THR A 396 -35.54 10.14 -9.71
CA THR A 396 -34.19 10.53 -9.28
C THR A 396 -34.30 11.62 -8.23
N VAL A 397 -33.73 11.35 -7.06
CA VAL A 397 -33.61 12.31 -5.98
C VAL A 397 -32.19 12.83 -5.96
N VAL A 398 -32.04 14.16 -6.08
CA VAL A 398 -30.74 14.83 -6.19
C VAL A 398 -30.52 15.72 -4.98
N TYR A 399 -29.34 15.62 -4.38
CA TYR A 399 -28.91 16.31 -3.17
C TYR A 399 -27.58 17.05 -3.41
N PRO A 400 -27.60 18.23 -4.07
CA PRO A 400 -26.47 19.14 -3.99
C PRO A 400 -26.27 19.59 -2.54
N HIS A 401 -25.03 19.59 -2.07
CA HIS A 401 -24.72 19.84 -0.67
C HIS A 401 -23.39 20.53 -0.48
N VAL A 402 -23.29 21.24 0.64
CA VAL A 402 -22.02 21.65 1.24
C VAL A 402 -21.74 20.78 2.46
N GLY A 403 -20.48 20.39 2.66
CA GLY A 403 -20.05 19.54 3.75
C GLY A 403 -18.94 20.15 4.57
N VAL A 404 -19.00 20.02 5.91
CA VAL A 404 -17.95 20.46 6.84
C VAL A 404 -17.66 19.36 7.85
N GLY A 405 -16.39 19.13 8.16
CA GLY A 405 -15.97 18.15 9.16
C GLY A 405 -14.52 17.75 9.01
N LEU A 406 -14.23 16.48 9.31
CA LEU A 406 -12.92 15.87 9.08
C LEU A 406 -12.84 15.35 7.63
N PRO A 407 -11.65 15.20 7.03
CA PRO A 407 -11.52 14.72 5.65
C PRO A 407 -12.22 13.39 5.36
N TRP A 408 -12.31 12.50 6.35
CA TRP A 408 -12.94 11.19 6.25
C TRP A 408 -14.42 11.15 6.69
N VAL A 409 -14.94 12.19 7.35
CA VAL A 409 -16.33 12.25 7.85
C VAL A 409 -16.79 13.69 7.91
N GLN A 410 -17.85 14.03 7.18
CA GLN A 410 -18.39 15.40 7.10
C GLN A 410 -19.90 15.40 7.31
N ALA A 411 -20.39 16.42 8.03
CA ALA A 411 -21.81 16.77 8.06
C ALA A 411 -22.15 17.57 6.81
N THR A 412 -23.29 17.28 6.19
CA THR A 412 -23.73 17.90 4.93
C THR A 412 -25.07 18.60 5.08
N VAL A 413 -25.25 19.70 4.36
CA VAL A 413 -26.52 20.41 4.25
C VAL A 413 -26.73 20.91 2.82
N GLY A 414 -27.95 20.85 2.33
CA GLY A 414 -28.30 21.39 1.01
C GLY A 414 -29.74 21.09 0.61
N PRO A 415 -30.22 21.67 -0.51
CA PRO A 415 -31.53 21.33 -1.03
C PRO A 415 -31.51 19.89 -1.55
N MET A 416 -32.59 19.16 -1.32
CA MET A 416 -32.80 17.78 -1.77
C MET A 416 -34.09 17.76 -2.58
N PHE A 417 -33.94 17.65 -3.90
CA PHE A 417 -35.03 17.81 -4.84
C PHE A 417 -35.99 16.61 -4.80
N PRO A 418 -37.32 16.82 -4.91
CA PRO A 418 -37.93 18.10 -5.29
C PRO A 418 -38.26 19.08 -4.14
N TRP A 419 -38.49 18.64 -2.89
CA TRP A 419 -39.10 19.52 -1.86
C TRP A 419 -38.46 19.48 -0.47
N TYR A 420 -37.23 18.97 -0.34
CA TYR A 420 -36.62 18.74 0.97
C TYR A 420 -35.43 19.66 1.23
N LEU A 421 -35.21 20.00 2.50
CA LEU A 421 -33.91 20.41 2.99
C LEU A 421 -33.19 19.17 3.52
N GLY A 422 -32.11 18.76 2.87
CA GLY A 422 -31.34 17.58 3.26
C GLY A 422 -30.29 17.91 4.33
N LEU A 423 -30.36 17.23 5.47
CA LEU A 423 -29.35 17.21 6.53
C LEU A 423 -28.70 15.83 6.56
N GLY A 424 -27.39 15.75 6.36
CA GLY A 424 -26.74 14.47 6.14
C GLY A 424 -25.36 14.32 6.78
N LEU A 425 -24.83 13.12 6.61
CA LEU A 425 -23.47 12.73 6.95
C LEU A 425 -22.88 11.97 5.76
N LYS A 426 -21.60 12.20 5.48
CA LYS A 426 -20.83 11.39 4.55
C LYS A 426 -19.54 10.92 5.18
N ALA A 427 -19.12 9.71 4.83
CA ALA A 427 -17.90 9.09 5.30
C ALA A 427 -17.12 8.50 4.13
N ARG A 428 -15.78 8.54 4.24
CA ARG A 428 -14.83 7.99 3.28
C ARG A 428 -13.72 7.28 4.00
N VAL A 429 -13.47 6.05 3.60
CA VAL A 429 -12.35 5.25 4.10
C VAL A 429 -11.50 4.87 2.90
N PRO A 430 -10.29 5.42 2.75
CA PRO A 430 -9.43 5.03 1.66
C PRO A 430 -8.98 3.58 1.82
N VAL A 431 -8.99 2.82 0.72
CA VAL A 431 -8.66 1.39 0.68
C VAL A 431 -7.36 1.14 -0.06
N ALA A 432 -7.11 1.85 -1.16
CA ALA A 432 -5.89 1.77 -1.95
C ALA A 432 -5.60 3.12 -2.62
N SER A 433 -4.45 3.25 -3.29
CA SER A 433 -4.07 4.50 -3.97
C SER A 433 -5.16 4.97 -4.94
N GLY A 434 -5.84 6.06 -4.57
CA GLY A 434 -6.94 6.64 -5.34
C GLY A 434 -8.29 5.93 -5.21
N PHE A 435 -8.40 4.84 -4.44
CA PHE A 435 -9.65 4.10 -4.21
C PHE A 435 -10.13 4.26 -2.75
N GLU A 436 -11.42 4.50 -2.57
CA GLU A 436 -12.06 4.64 -1.26
C GLU A 436 -13.37 3.87 -1.16
N VAL A 437 -13.75 3.46 0.04
CA VAL A 437 -15.12 3.09 0.38
C VAL A 437 -15.82 4.36 0.83
N ALA A 438 -16.96 4.66 0.21
CA ALA A 438 -17.73 5.84 0.51
C ALA A 438 -19.13 5.44 0.99
N ALA A 439 -19.64 6.18 1.96
CA ALA A 439 -21.00 6.03 2.45
C ALA A 439 -21.61 7.40 2.75
N GLY A 440 -22.92 7.50 2.65
CA GLY A 440 -23.65 8.70 2.98
C GLY A 440 -25.04 8.40 3.49
N GLY A 441 -25.55 9.28 4.36
CA GLY A 441 -26.92 9.27 4.83
C GLY A 441 -27.48 10.68 4.82
N VAL A 442 -28.75 10.82 4.46
CA VAL A 442 -29.45 12.11 4.45
C VAL A 442 -30.85 11.96 5.01
N TYR A 443 -31.22 12.92 5.85
CA TYR A 443 -32.57 13.18 6.32
C TYR A 443 -33.11 14.38 5.56
N GLY A 444 -34.11 14.17 4.72
CA GLY A 444 -34.87 15.20 4.01
C GLY A 444 -35.98 15.73 4.90
N MET A 445 -35.80 16.95 5.41
CA MET A 445 -36.85 17.69 6.10
C MET A 445 -37.78 18.32 5.06
N GLY A 446 -39.05 17.94 5.08
CA GLY A 446 -40.04 18.44 4.13
C GLY A 446 -40.23 19.95 4.23
N MET A 447 -40.20 20.64 3.08
CA MET A 447 -40.53 22.06 2.99
C MET A 447 -41.95 22.19 2.44
N SER A 448 -42.78 23.00 3.09
CA SER A 448 -44.14 23.28 2.60
C SER A 448 -44.08 23.87 1.19
N VAL A 449 -44.91 23.36 0.29
CA VAL A 449 -45.04 23.82 -1.09
C VAL A 449 -46.42 24.42 -1.30
N GLU A 450 -46.45 25.72 -1.66
CA GLU A 450 -47.69 26.40 -2.02
C GLU A 450 -48.35 25.71 -3.23
N ARG A 451 -49.65 25.45 -3.13
CA ARG A 451 -50.47 24.90 -4.22
C ARG A 451 -51.34 25.99 -4.85
N GLU A 452 -52.00 25.64 -5.96
CA GLU A 452 -52.95 26.55 -6.63
C GLU A 452 -54.00 27.11 -5.65
N ALA A 453 -54.47 28.33 -5.95
CA ALA A 453 -55.33 29.10 -5.07
C ALA A 453 -56.57 28.30 -4.60
N GLY A 454 -56.60 27.98 -3.31
CA GLY A 454 -57.71 27.28 -2.65
C GLY A 454 -57.41 25.85 -2.20
N ALA A 455 -56.29 25.25 -2.63
CA ALA A 455 -55.82 23.99 -2.09
C ALA A 455 -54.93 24.21 -0.84
N PRO A 456 -54.94 23.31 0.16
CA PRO A 456 -53.97 23.37 1.25
C PRO A 456 -52.56 23.16 0.71
N ASP A 457 -51.56 23.77 1.37
CA ASP A 457 -50.16 23.56 1.05
C ASP A 457 -49.82 22.07 1.10
N TYR A 458 -48.92 21.65 0.21
CA TYR A 458 -48.41 20.30 0.25
C TYR A 458 -47.28 20.20 1.27
N GLU A 459 -47.47 19.35 2.28
CA GLU A 459 -46.48 19.04 3.30
C GLU A 459 -45.85 17.67 3.03
N PRO A 460 -44.67 17.62 2.39
CA PRO A 460 -44.01 16.35 2.09
C PRO A 460 -43.60 15.62 3.37
N LEU A 461 -43.80 14.31 3.37
CA LEU A 461 -43.40 13.46 4.49
C LEU A 461 -41.88 13.32 4.56
N PRO A 462 -41.29 13.16 5.77
CA PRO A 462 -39.84 13.06 5.90
C PRO A 462 -39.25 11.95 5.04
N LEU A 463 -38.15 12.27 4.38
CA LEU A 463 -37.40 11.35 3.53
C LEU A 463 -36.13 10.92 4.25
N TYR A 464 -35.87 9.61 4.30
CA TYR A 464 -34.63 9.04 4.79
C TYR A 464 -33.90 8.36 3.66
N SER A 465 -32.60 8.53 3.59
CA SER A 465 -31.81 7.81 2.61
C SER A 465 -30.42 7.50 3.12
N ALA A 466 -29.91 6.33 2.73
CA ALA A 466 -28.55 5.89 3.01
C ALA A 466 -27.99 5.14 1.81
N TRP A 467 -26.70 5.31 1.54
CA TRP A 467 -26.00 4.60 0.47
C TRP A 467 -24.57 4.26 0.88
N ALA A 468 -24.04 3.21 0.27
CA ALA A 468 -22.64 2.82 0.38
C ALA A 468 -22.12 2.31 -0.96
N GLY A 469 -20.83 2.49 -1.22
CA GLY A 469 -20.24 2.15 -2.49
C GLY A 469 -18.73 2.30 -2.53
N VAL A 470 -18.21 2.19 -3.76
CA VAL A 470 -16.79 2.37 -4.08
C VAL A 470 -16.62 3.76 -4.67
N GLY A 471 -15.57 4.44 -4.26
CA GLY A 471 -15.20 5.76 -4.76
C GLY A 471 -13.76 5.88 -5.18
N TRP A 472 -13.48 7.01 -5.81
CA TRP A 472 -12.20 7.41 -6.35
C TRP A 472 -11.84 8.81 -5.87
N ALA A 473 -10.59 8.99 -5.47
CA ALA A 473 -10.03 10.28 -5.08
C ALA A 473 -8.96 10.72 -6.08
N PHE A 474 -9.10 11.94 -6.59
CA PHE A 474 -8.18 12.59 -7.52
C PHE A 474 -7.56 13.81 -6.80
N ASN A 475 -6.23 13.84 -6.65
CA ASN A 475 -5.51 14.91 -5.94
C ASN A 475 -4.73 15.81 -6.91
#